data_AF-A0A6G0XS40-F1
#
_entry.id   AF-A0A6G0XS40-F1
#
_cell.length_a   1.000
_cell.length_b   1.000
_cell.length_c   1.000
_cell.angle_alpha   90.00
_cell.angle_beta   90.00
_cell.angle_gamma   90.00
#
_symmetry.space_group_name_H-M   'P 1'
#
loop_
_entity.id
_entity.type
_entity.pdbx_description
1 polymer ?
#
loop_
_entity_poly.entity_id
_entity_poly.type
_entity_poly.pdbx_seq_one_letter_code
_entity_poly.pdbx_strand_id
1 'polypeptide(L)'
;MDDPSTDLNVRVTVRYPVPANATVADVLALFRSAVWVNDMIRYIVPYLKTKTKKEVLDALQANKAPYAGLDECVICMRCMVEAVTLPCTHIFHSECICEWLKVRNTCPTCRFSFQNQFSGRYTFRKIATTLVVSDTSDEAALNALDLSGQEVTAVVHANLSPVLPGATEEDKYFPCELNATVATAEEIGNKDDE
;
A
#
# COMPACT_ATOMS: atom_id res chain seq x y z
N MET A 1 12.92 -18.85 -0.24
CA MET A 1 11.80 -19.75 0.11
C MET A 1 11.00 -18.99 1.16
N ASP A 2 9.92 -18.35 0.75
CA ASP A 2 9.06 -17.59 1.67
C ASP A 2 8.21 -18.56 2.48
N ASP A 3 8.27 -18.47 3.81
CA ASP A 3 7.52 -19.30 4.73
C ASP A 3 6.01 -19.00 4.61
N PRO A 4 5.17 -20.00 4.24
CA PRO A 4 3.73 -19.79 3.99
C PRO A 4 2.91 -19.49 5.26
N SER A 5 3.55 -19.41 6.44
CA SER A 5 2.92 -19.10 7.74
C SER A 5 3.17 -17.68 8.26
N THR A 6 3.87 -16.81 7.53
CA THR A 6 4.17 -15.46 8.02
C THR A 6 3.02 -14.49 7.76
N ASP A 7 2.51 -13.89 8.84
CA ASP A 7 1.56 -12.79 8.75
C ASP A 7 2.20 -11.59 8.03
N LEU A 8 1.44 -10.99 7.12
CA LEU A 8 1.85 -9.84 6.34
C LEU A 8 1.39 -8.55 7.02
N ASN A 9 2.33 -7.66 7.32
CA ASN A 9 2.04 -6.33 7.83
C ASN A 9 2.15 -5.29 6.70
N VAL A 10 1.07 -4.56 6.47
CA VAL A 10 0.95 -3.54 5.43
C VAL A 10 0.64 -2.20 6.07
N ARG A 11 1.45 -1.19 5.78
CA ARG A 11 1.17 0.21 6.13
C ARG A 11 0.79 0.97 4.86
N VAL A 12 -0.37 1.62 4.87
CA VAL A 12 -0.80 2.52 3.80
C VAL A 12 -1.29 3.83 4.38
N THR A 13 -1.07 4.91 3.64
CA THR A 13 -1.63 6.23 3.95
C THR A 13 -2.76 6.50 2.97
N VAL A 14 -3.95 6.78 3.50
CA VAL A 14 -5.14 7.06 2.70
C VAL A 14 -5.68 8.45 3.02
N ARG A 15 -6.27 9.10 2.03
CA ARG A 15 -7.02 10.34 2.21
C ARG A 15 -8.50 10.02 2.22
N TYR A 16 -9.21 10.56 3.20
CA TYR A 16 -10.64 10.32 3.38
C TYR A 16 -11.38 11.66 3.39
N PRO A 17 -12.36 11.87 2.49
CA PRO A 17 -13.21 13.05 2.51
C PRO A 17 -14.27 12.90 3.62
N VAL A 18 -14.24 13.79 4.61
CA VAL A 18 -15.14 13.72 5.76
C VAL A 18 -16.53 14.24 5.36
N PRO A 19 -17.61 13.47 5.62
CA PRO A 19 -18.97 13.90 5.33
C PRO A 19 -19.36 15.14 6.14
N ALA A 20 -20.36 15.89 5.66
CA ALA A 20 -20.87 17.05 6.37
C ALA A 20 -21.41 16.64 7.76
N ASN A 21 -21.15 17.49 8.76
CA ASN A 21 -21.54 17.29 10.17
C ASN A 21 -20.91 16.05 10.85
N ALA A 22 -19.69 15.67 10.47
CA ALA A 22 -18.98 14.58 11.13
C ALA A 22 -17.84 15.11 12.00
N THR A 23 -17.79 14.59 13.22
CA THR A 23 -16.72 14.84 14.19
C THR A 23 -15.62 13.80 14.08
N VAL A 24 -14.51 14.02 14.77
CA VAL A 24 -13.46 12.99 14.95
C VAL A 24 -14.05 11.68 15.48
N ALA A 25 -14.96 11.74 16.46
CA ALA A 25 -15.59 10.53 17.01
C ALA A 25 -16.36 9.74 15.94
N ASP A 26 -17.07 10.43 15.05
CA ASP A 26 -17.81 9.79 13.95
C ASP A 26 -16.86 9.12 12.95
N VAL A 27 -15.73 9.77 12.63
CA VAL A 27 -14.69 9.23 11.76
C VAL A 27 -14.02 8.01 12.41
N LEU A 28 -13.70 8.07 13.71
CA LEU A 28 -13.15 6.93 14.44
C LEU A 28 -14.15 5.76 14.52
N ALA A 29 -15.45 6.04 14.66
CA ALA A 29 -16.49 5.02 14.63
C ALA A 29 -16.59 4.37 13.23
N LEU A 30 -16.49 5.16 12.16
CA LEU A 30 -16.41 4.65 10.79
C LEU A 30 -15.21 3.70 10.62
N PHE A 31 -14.02 4.09 11.11
CA PHE A 31 -12.81 3.26 11.05
C PHE A 31 -12.94 1.94 11.83
N ARG A 32 -13.86 1.86 12.79
CA ARG A 32 -14.21 0.64 13.54
C ARG A 32 -15.40 -0.12 12.93
N SER A 33 -15.79 0.17 11.70
CA SER A 33 -16.95 -0.45 11.03
C SER A 33 -16.55 -1.38 9.87
N ALA A 34 -17.46 -2.28 9.50
CA ALA A 34 -17.30 -3.14 8.32
C ALA A 34 -17.23 -2.35 7.00
N VAL A 35 -17.76 -1.13 6.95
CA VAL A 35 -17.67 -0.25 5.78
C VAL A 35 -16.20 0.08 5.50
N TRP A 36 -15.47 0.50 6.54
CA TRP A 36 -14.05 0.79 6.44
C TRP A 36 -13.22 -0.43 6.04
N VAL A 37 -13.54 -1.61 6.60
CA VAL A 37 -12.88 -2.87 6.21
C VAL A 37 -13.04 -3.12 4.72
N ASN A 38 -14.24 -2.96 4.17
CA ASN A 38 -14.49 -3.15 2.74
C ASN A 38 -13.72 -2.15 1.86
N ASP A 39 -13.63 -0.89 2.29
CA ASP A 39 -12.83 0.12 1.58
C ASP A 39 -11.33 -0.20 1.63
N MET A 40 -10.82 -0.65 2.79
CA MET A 40 -9.44 -1.08 2.93
C MET A 40 -9.14 -2.34 2.12
N ILE A 41 -10.06 -3.30 2.03
CA ILE A 41 -9.93 -4.46 1.14
C ILE A 41 -9.78 -3.99 -0.32
N ARG A 42 -10.63 -3.06 -0.77
CA ARG A 42 -10.58 -2.52 -2.14
C ARG A 42 -9.30 -1.74 -2.43
N TYR A 43 -8.69 -1.13 -1.41
CA TYR A 43 -7.44 -0.39 -1.56
C TYR A 43 -6.20 -1.32 -1.50
N ILE A 44 -6.13 -2.17 -0.49
CA ILE A 44 -4.96 -2.99 -0.16
C ILE A 44 -4.85 -4.21 -1.08
N VAL A 45 -5.95 -4.90 -1.41
CA VAL A 45 -5.86 -6.13 -2.23
C VAL A 45 -5.27 -5.86 -3.63
N PRO A 46 -5.67 -4.81 -4.37
CA PRO A 46 -5.00 -4.46 -5.61
C PRO A 46 -3.52 -4.12 -5.41
N TYR A 47 -3.17 -3.37 -4.37
CA TYR A 47 -1.79 -3.04 -4.04
C TYR A 47 -0.93 -4.30 -3.84
N LEU A 48 -1.44 -5.29 -3.10
CA LEU A 48 -0.74 -6.57 -2.90
C LEU A 48 -0.56 -7.36 -4.21
N LYS A 49 -1.54 -7.31 -5.10
CA LYS A 49 -1.50 -8.00 -6.40
C LYS A 49 -0.57 -7.34 -7.42
N THR A 50 -0.33 -6.03 -7.30
CA THR A 50 0.49 -5.28 -8.26
C THR A 50 1.90 -4.98 -7.77
N LYS A 51 2.20 -5.27 -6.50
CA LYS A 51 3.54 -5.06 -5.94
C LYS A 51 4.51 -6.13 -6.46
N THR A 52 5.52 -5.66 -7.21
CA THR A 52 6.61 -6.49 -7.72
C THR A 52 7.54 -6.92 -6.58
N LYS A 53 8.04 -8.16 -6.60
CA LYS A 53 9.06 -8.64 -5.64
C LYS A 53 10.26 -7.69 -5.61
N LYS A 54 10.75 -7.35 -4.41
CA LYS A 54 11.96 -6.52 -4.24
C LYS A 54 13.16 -7.13 -4.97
N GLU A 55 13.33 -8.45 -4.90
CA GLU A 55 14.37 -9.19 -5.61
C GLU A 55 14.38 -8.93 -7.12
N VAL A 56 13.21 -8.78 -7.74
CA VAL A 56 13.09 -8.45 -9.16
C VAL A 56 13.55 -7.02 -9.41
N LEU A 57 13.19 -6.08 -8.55
CA LEU A 57 13.64 -4.68 -8.65
C LEU A 57 15.16 -4.57 -8.48
N ASP A 58 15.71 -5.24 -7.47
CA ASP A 58 17.14 -5.26 -7.18
C ASP A 58 17.92 -5.90 -8.33
N ALA A 59 17.41 -7.00 -8.91
CA ALA A 59 17.99 -7.63 -10.08
C ALA A 59 17.97 -6.73 -11.33
N LEU A 60 16.90 -5.95 -11.55
CA LEU A 60 16.85 -5.00 -12.66
C LEU A 60 17.85 -3.85 -12.48
N GLN A 61 18.02 -3.36 -11.25
CA GLN A 61 19.02 -2.34 -10.94
C GLN A 61 20.45 -2.87 -11.13
N ALA A 62 20.72 -4.10 -10.69
CA ALA A 62 22.03 -4.73 -10.87
C ALA A 62 22.38 -4.98 -12.35
N ASN A 63 21.38 -5.20 -13.21
CA ASN A 63 21.56 -5.46 -14.65
C ASN A 63 21.52 -4.19 -15.51
N LYS A 64 21.60 -2.99 -14.93
CA LYS A 64 21.71 -1.76 -15.72
C LYS A 64 23.02 -1.75 -16.50
N ALA A 65 22.97 -1.37 -17.77
CA ALA A 65 24.14 -1.30 -18.63
C ALA A 65 24.14 0.00 -19.44
N PRO A 66 25.33 0.49 -19.85
CA PRO A 66 25.43 1.54 -20.86
C PRO A 66 24.68 1.12 -22.13
N TYR A 67 23.84 2.00 -22.63
CA TYR A 67 23.03 1.76 -23.80
C TYR A 67 23.47 2.71 -24.92
N ALA A 68 23.98 2.14 -26.02
CA ALA A 68 24.47 2.90 -27.16
C ALA A 68 23.41 3.09 -28.26
N GLY A 69 22.16 2.67 -28.02
CA GLY A 69 21.06 2.84 -28.96
C GLY A 69 20.54 4.28 -28.99
N LEU A 70 19.84 4.62 -30.07
CA LEU A 70 19.18 5.91 -30.25
C LEU A 70 17.71 5.89 -29.77
N ASP A 71 17.26 4.78 -29.20
CA ASP A 71 15.88 4.62 -28.74
C ASP A 71 15.58 5.48 -27.51
N GLU A 72 14.37 6.03 -27.46
CA GLU A 72 13.86 6.81 -26.33
C GLU A 72 13.09 5.93 -25.35
N CYS A 73 13.20 6.22 -24.06
CA CYS A 73 12.42 5.52 -23.06
C CYS A 73 10.95 5.93 -23.16
N VAL A 74 10.05 4.99 -23.44
CA VAL A 74 8.60 5.28 -23.59
C VAL A 74 7.91 5.77 -22.29
N ILE A 75 8.56 5.62 -21.13
CA ILE A 75 8.02 6.09 -19.84
C ILE A 75 8.24 7.60 -19.68
N CYS A 76 9.45 8.10 -19.99
CA CYS A 76 9.81 9.50 -19.78
C CYS A 76 10.09 10.29 -21.07
N MET A 77 10.01 9.64 -22.24
CA MET A 77 10.25 10.20 -23.58
C MET A 77 11.62 10.90 -23.71
N ARG A 78 12.67 10.29 -23.14
CA ARG A 78 14.05 10.81 -23.20
C ARG A 78 15.02 9.72 -23.67
N CYS A 79 16.14 10.14 -24.25
CA CYS A 79 17.21 9.24 -24.70
C CYS A 79 17.77 8.39 -23.55
N MET A 80 18.06 7.13 -23.86
CA MET A 80 18.61 6.18 -22.89
C MET A 80 20.14 6.16 -22.97
N VAL A 81 20.81 6.45 -21.85
CA VAL A 81 22.27 6.36 -21.71
C VAL A 81 22.66 5.15 -20.86
N GLU A 82 21.88 4.89 -19.80
CA GLU A 82 21.88 3.64 -19.06
C GLU A 82 20.48 3.03 -19.17
N ALA A 83 20.42 1.75 -19.53
CA ALA A 83 19.15 1.05 -19.69
C ALA A 83 19.21 -0.34 -19.05
N VAL A 84 18.03 -0.90 -18.83
CA VAL A 84 17.85 -2.29 -18.45
C VAL A 84 16.94 -2.99 -19.46
N THR A 85 17.31 -4.21 -19.81
CA THR A 85 16.51 -5.08 -20.67
C THR A 85 15.67 -5.99 -19.80
N LEU A 86 14.35 -5.92 -19.95
CA LEU A 86 13.43 -6.80 -19.24
C LEU A 86 13.50 -8.24 -19.81
N PRO A 87 13.03 -9.26 -19.07
CA PRO A 87 12.93 -10.64 -19.57
C PRO A 87 12.04 -10.78 -20.83
N CYS A 88 11.12 -9.84 -21.02
CA CYS A 88 10.29 -9.71 -22.22
C CYS A 88 10.94 -8.87 -23.33
N THR A 89 12.26 -8.67 -23.27
CA THR A 89 13.14 -7.99 -24.22
C THR A 89 12.92 -6.49 -24.44
N HIS A 90 12.00 -5.85 -23.72
CA HIS A 90 11.81 -4.39 -23.79
C HIS A 90 12.83 -3.64 -22.93
N ILE A 91 13.21 -2.44 -23.39
CA ILE A 91 14.32 -1.66 -22.85
C ILE A 91 13.80 -0.33 -22.29
N PHE A 92 14.27 0.06 -21.11
CA PHE A 92 13.88 1.29 -20.41
C PHE A 92 15.06 1.83 -19.58
N HIS A 93 15.01 3.09 -19.16
CA HIS A 93 15.88 3.53 -18.05
C HIS A 93 15.60 2.68 -16.82
N SER A 94 16.67 2.29 -16.12
CA SER A 94 16.58 1.49 -14.88
C SER A 94 15.65 2.17 -13.86
N GLU A 95 15.83 3.47 -13.62
CA GLU A 95 14.98 4.25 -12.70
C GLU A 95 13.51 4.26 -13.14
N CYS A 96 13.23 4.55 -14.41
CA CYS A 96 11.88 4.66 -14.92
C CYS A 96 11.10 3.34 -14.77
N ILE A 97 11.73 2.21 -15.11
CA ILE A 97 11.06 0.92 -15.00
C ILE A 97 10.95 0.44 -13.56
N CYS A 98 11.93 0.76 -12.69
CA CYS A 98 11.82 0.46 -11.26
C CYS A 98 10.65 1.22 -10.61
N GLU A 99 10.50 2.52 -10.88
CA GLU A 99 9.36 3.30 -10.37
C GLU A 99 8.02 2.78 -10.89
N TRP A 100 7.98 2.41 -12.18
CA TRP A 100 6.78 1.78 -12.75
C TRP A 100 6.44 0.47 -12.03
N LEU A 101 7.43 -0.40 -11.83
CA LEU A 101 7.25 -1.72 -11.22
C LEU A 101 6.92 -1.68 -9.72
N LYS A 102 7.16 -0.55 -9.03
CA LYS A 102 6.67 -0.31 -7.67
C LYS A 102 5.13 -0.19 -7.62
N VAL A 103 4.52 0.30 -8.70
CA VAL A 103 3.07 0.54 -8.79
C VAL A 103 2.36 -0.57 -9.56
N ARG A 104 2.96 -1.02 -10.67
CA ARG A 104 2.40 -2.03 -11.56
C ARG A 104 3.43 -3.13 -11.84
N ASN A 105 3.07 -4.37 -11.58
CA ASN A 105 3.90 -5.55 -11.87
C ASN A 105 3.98 -5.96 -13.35
N THR A 106 3.76 -5.05 -14.31
CA THR A 106 3.70 -5.39 -15.74
C THR A 106 4.59 -4.51 -16.60
N CYS A 107 5.14 -5.06 -17.68
CA CYS A 107 5.86 -4.30 -18.68
C CYS A 107 4.94 -3.23 -19.34
N PRO A 108 5.36 -1.95 -19.43
CA PRO A 108 4.58 -0.89 -20.07
C PRO A 108 4.22 -1.17 -21.53
N THR A 109 5.05 -1.94 -22.25
CA THR A 109 4.90 -2.16 -23.69
C THR A 109 4.07 -3.42 -24.00
N CYS A 110 4.42 -4.56 -23.42
CA CYS A 110 3.81 -5.85 -23.78
C CYS A 110 2.94 -6.47 -22.69
N ARG A 111 2.80 -5.82 -21.52
CA ARG A 111 2.03 -6.31 -20.37
C ARG A 111 2.50 -7.65 -19.79
N PHE A 112 3.73 -8.08 -20.10
CA PHE A 112 4.37 -9.21 -19.41
C PHE A 112 4.34 -8.98 -17.89
N SER A 113 3.82 -9.95 -17.13
CA SER A 113 3.69 -9.85 -15.68
C SER A 113 4.93 -10.40 -14.98
N PHE A 114 5.47 -9.61 -14.06
CA PHE A 114 6.52 -10.03 -13.14
C PHE A 114 5.93 -10.83 -11.98
N GLN A 115 6.77 -11.58 -11.26
CA GLN A 115 6.34 -12.34 -10.09
C GLN A 115 5.86 -11.38 -8.99
N ASN A 116 4.66 -11.64 -8.48
CA ASN A 116 4.08 -10.86 -7.39
C ASN A 116 4.86 -11.10 -6.09
N GLN A 117 4.99 -10.04 -5.29
CA GLN A 117 5.54 -10.17 -3.95
C GLN A 117 4.69 -11.10 -3.08
N PHE A 118 3.38 -11.10 -3.29
CA PHE A 118 2.44 -11.89 -2.52
C PHE A 118 1.67 -12.85 -3.43
N SER A 119 1.56 -14.10 -3.01
CA SER A 119 0.82 -15.14 -3.72
C SER A 119 -0.11 -15.87 -2.76
N GLY A 120 -1.36 -16.11 -3.19
CA GLY A 120 -2.35 -16.82 -2.39
C GLY A 120 -3.53 -15.93 -1.98
N ARG A 121 -4.38 -16.48 -1.11
CA ARG A 121 -5.50 -15.76 -0.51
C ARG A 121 -5.09 -15.32 0.88
N TYR A 122 -5.55 -14.14 1.28
CA TYR A 122 -5.26 -13.56 2.59
C TYR A 122 -6.57 -13.12 3.24
N THR A 123 -6.62 -13.16 4.57
CA THR A 123 -7.70 -12.60 5.39
C THR A 123 -7.15 -11.46 6.23
N PHE A 124 -7.98 -10.45 6.50
CA PHE A 124 -7.61 -9.33 7.37
C PHE A 124 -7.80 -9.74 8.83
N ARG A 125 -6.70 -9.88 9.57
CA ARG A 125 -6.72 -10.23 10.99
C ARG A 125 -6.92 -9.01 11.87
N LYS A 126 -6.27 -7.89 11.51
CA LYS A 126 -6.35 -6.63 12.24
C LYS A 126 -6.19 -5.44 11.32
N ILE A 127 -6.98 -4.39 11.55
CA ILE A 127 -6.84 -3.08 10.90
C ILE A 127 -6.77 -2.03 12.02
N ALA A 128 -5.61 -1.44 12.20
CA ALA A 128 -5.40 -0.31 13.09
C ALA A 128 -5.28 0.97 12.26
N THR A 129 -6.18 1.92 12.47
CA THR A 129 -6.25 3.16 11.70
C THR A 129 -5.99 4.35 12.61
N THR A 130 -5.02 5.18 12.26
CA THR A 130 -4.72 6.42 12.96
C THR A 130 -5.18 7.59 12.11
N LEU A 131 -6.17 8.34 12.59
CA LEU A 131 -6.55 9.62 12.01
C LEU A 131 -5.48 10.66 12.33
N VAL A 132 -5.02 11.39 11.32
CA VAL A 132 -4.07 12.49 11.47
C VAL A 132 -4.83 13.81 11.49
N VAL A 133 -4.75 14.54 12.59
CA VAL A 133 -5.34 15.88 12.72
C VAL A 133 -4.26 16.94 12.92
N SER A 134 -4.59 18.18 12.57
CA SER A 134 -3.76 19.34 12.88
C SER A 134 -3.84 19.64 14.38
N ASP A 135 -2.70 20.00 14.97
CA ASP A 135 -2.43 20.11 16.41
C ASP A 135 -3.58 20.67 17.27
N THR A 136 -4.02 19.90 18.28
CA THR A 136 -4.91 20.37 19.34
C THR A 136 -4.49 19.73 20.66
N SER A 137 -4.25 20.55 21.70
CA SER A 137 -3.61 20.13 22.96
C SER A 137 -4.54 19.43 23.96
N ASP A 138 -5.78 19.08 23.58
CA ASP A 138 -6.81 18.56 24.49
C ASP A 138 -7.50 17.29 23.93
N GLU A 139 -7.08 16.10 24.36
CA GLU A 139 -7.62 14.79 23.91
C GLU A 139 -9.14 14.67 24.07
N ALA A 140 -9.71 15.29 25.11
CA ALA A 140 -11.15 15.26 25.36
C ALA A 140 -11.94 16.17 24.39
N ALA A 141 -11.33 17.27 23.93
CA ALA A 141 -11.92 18.15 22.92
C ALA A 141 -11.68 17.61 21.49
N LEU A 142 -10.63 16.81 21.28
CA LEU A 142 -10.29 16.22 19.99
C LEU A 142 -11.44 15.40 19.40
N ASN A 143 -12.09 14.56 20.22
CA ASN A 143 -13.19 13.70 19.74
C ASN A 143 -14.42 14.50 19.25
N ALA A 144 -14.64 15.69 19.80
CA ALA A 144 -15.74 16.58 19.43
C ALA A 144 -15.37 17.57 18.33
N LEU A 145 -14.12 17.55 17.85
CA LEU A 145 -13.66 18.43 16.78
C LEU A 145 -14.46 18.16 15.50
N ASP A 146 -15.07 19.21 14.95
CA ASP A 146 -15.78 19.16 13.69
C ASP A 146 -14.78 19.11 12.53
N LEU A 147 -14.87 18.03 11.75
CA LEU A 147 -14.05 17.80 10.56
C LEU A 147 -14.88 17.93 9.28
N SER A 148 -16.11 18.45 9.38
CA SER A 148 -17.05 18.50 8.28
C SER A 148 -16.46 19.16 7.03
N GLY A 149 -16.51 18.43 5.91
CA GLY A 149 -16.01 18.91 4.62
C GLY A 149 -14.48 19.00 4.50
N GLN A 150 -13.72 18.50 5.47
CA GLN A 150 -12.26 18.41 5.36
C GLN A 150 -11.83 17.09 4.71
N GLU A 151 -10.71 17.12 3.97
CA GLU A 151 -10.00 15.89 3.59
C GLU A 151 -8.98 15.55 4.68
N VAL A 152 -9.21 14.46 5.39
CA VAL A 152 -8.32 14.01 6.45
C VAL A 152 -7.40 12.90 5.95
N THR A 153 -6.23 12.82 6.57
CA THR A 153 -5.28 11.73 6.31
C THR A 153 -5.44 10.66 7.37
N ALA A 154 -5.44 9.40 6.97
CA ALA A 154 -5.43 8.27 7.88
C ALA A 154 -4.28 7.32 7.53
N VAL A 155 -3.53 6.91 8.56
CA VAL A 155 -2.47 5.91 8.45
C VAL A 155 -3.05 4.57 8.88
N VAL A 156 -3.05 3.59 7.99
CA VAL A 156 -3.66 2.28 8.20
C VAL A 156 -2.58 1.22 8.27
N HIS A 157 -2.53 0.53 9.40
CA HIS A 157 -1.71 -0.65 9.62
C HIS A 157 -2.63 -1.88 9.57
N ALA A 158 -2.52 -2.64 8.48
CA ALA A 158 -3.25 -3.88 8.28
C ALA A 158 -2.35 -5.09 8.49
N ASN A 159 -2.81 -6.04 9.29
CA ASN A 159 -2.19 -7.35 9.44
C ASN A 159 -3.05 -8.38 8.70
N LEU A 160 -2.43 -9.11 7.78
CA LEU A 160 -3.08 -10.09 6.93
C LEU A 160 -2.45 -11.46 7.13
N SER A 161 -3.29 -12.48 7.30
CA SER A 161 -2.83 -13.86 7.44
C SER A 161 -3.08 -14.65 6.16
N PRO A 162 -2.15 -15.52 5.73
CA PRO A 162 -2.36 -16.39 4.58
C PRO A 162 -3.46 -17.42 4.88
N VAL A 163 -4.37 -17.63 3.93
CA VAL A 163 -5.39 -18.68 4.00
C VAL A 163 -4.79 -19.98 3.46
N LEU A 164 -4.51 -20.93 4.35
CA LEU A 164 -3.92 -22.21 3.99
C LEU A 164 -4.85 -23.05 3.09
N PRO A 165 -4.30 -23.83 2.14
CA PRO A 165 -5.09 -24.77 1.36
C PRO A 165 -5.73 -25.82 2.28
N GLY A 166 -7.06 -25.86 2.35
CA GLY A 166 -7.80 -26.77 3.22
C GLY A 166 -8.39 -26.14 4.50
N ALA A 167 -8.18 -24.83 4.70
CA ALA A 167 -8.87 -24.07 5.75
C ALA A 167 -10.40 -24.26 5.66
N THR A 168 -11.04 -24.56 6.79
CA THR A 168 -12.50 -24.67 6.90
C THR A 168 -13.17 -23.30 6.71
N GLU A 169 -14.48 -23.23 6.52
CA GLU A 169 -15.19 -21.94 6.44
C GLU A 169 -15.03 -21.12 7.73
N GLU A 170 -14.88 -21.78 8.89
CA GLU A 170 -14.60 -21.15 10.17
C GLU A 170 -13.18 -20.56 10.23
N ASP A 171 -12.18 -21.26 9.66
CA ASP A 171 -10.80 -20.76 9.53
C ASP A 171 -10.68 -19.58 8.54
N LYS A 172 -11.70 -19.34 7.71
CA LYS A 172 -11.74 -18.22 6.75
C LYS A 172 -12.38 -16.96 7.33
N TYR A 173 -13.10 -17.07 8.45
CA TYR A 173 -13.94 -16.00 8.98
C TYR A 173 -13.57 -15.66 10.44
N PHE A 174 -12.39 -15.07 10.62
CA PHE A 174 -12.01 -14.48 11.90
C PHE A 174 -12.54 -13.05 12.00
N PRO A 175 -13.07 -12.63 13.17
CA PRO A 175 -13.45 -11.24 13.37
C PRO A 175 -12.19 -10.37 13.27
N CYS A 176 -12.15 -9.51 12.26
CA CYS A 176 -11.05 -8.57 12.08
C CYS A 176 -11.02 -7.62 13.29
N GLU A 177 -9.90 -7.55 14.00
CA GLU A 177 -9.72 -6.59 15.09
C GLU A 177 -9.60 -5.17 14.53
N LEU A 178 -10.57 -4.32 14.84
CA LEU A 178 -10.59 -2.94 14.38
C LEU A 178 -10.20 -1.99 15.51
N ASN A 179 -9.10 -1.26 15.31
CA ASN A 179 -8.67 -0.21 16.22
C ASN A 179 -8.63 1.12 15.48
N ALA A 180 -9.13 2.17 16.11
CA ALA A 180 -9.04 3.52 15.57
C ALA A 180 -8.56 4.47 16.66
N THR A 181 -7.51 5.22 16.34
CA THR A 181 -6.90 6.24 17.20
C THR A 181 -6.77 7.54 16.43
N VAL A 182 -6.59 8.65 17.13
CA VAL A 182 -6.26 9.95 16.54
C VAL A 182 -4.89 10.36 17.05
N ALA A 183 -4.08 10.97 16.18
CA ALA A 183 -2.75 11.47 16.50
C ALA A 183 -2.48 12.76 15.73
N THR A 184 -1.54 13.56 16.21
CA THR A 184 -1.09 14.75 15.47
C THR A 184 -0.04 14.37 14.42
N ALA A 185 0.19 15.25 13.45
CA ALA A 185 1.19 15.02 12.40
C ALA A 185 2.62 14.84 12.96
N GLU A 186 2.93 15.46 14.11
CA GLU A 186 4.24 15.39 14.77
C GLU A 186 4.51 14.01 15.39
N GLU A 187 3.48 13.33 15.90
CA GLU A 187 3.61 12.02 16.54
C GLU A 187 3.86 10.87 15.53
N ILE A 188 3.50 11.08 14.26
CA ILE A 188 3.59 10.05 13.22
C ILE A 188 4.97 10.04 12.55
N GLY A 189 5.62 11.20 12.42
CA GLY A 189 6.95 11.31 11.82
C GLY A 189 8.07 10.64 12.62
N ASN A 190 7.91 10.49 13.94
CA ASN A 190 8.91 9.84 14.81
C ASN A 190 8.90 8.30 14.74
N LYS A 191 7.98 7.67 14.01
CA LYS A 191 7.87 6.20 13.85
C LYS A 191 8.39 5.68 12.51
N ASP A 192 8.98 6.55 11.67
CA ASP A 192 9.46 6.20 10.34
C ASP A 192 10.92 5.70 10.29
N ASP A 193 11.67 5.77 11.41
CA ASP A 193 13.13 5.52 11.47
C ASP A 193 13.57 4.24 12.24
N GLU A 194 12.68 3.32 12.60
CA GLU A 194 13.04 2.08 13.32
C GLU A 194 12.61 0.78 12.61
#